data_AF-A0A9P8JN21-F1
#
_entry.id   AF-A0A9P8JN21-F1
#
_cell.length_a   1.000
_cell.length_b   1.000
_cell.length_c   1.000
_cell.angle_alpha   90.00
_cell.angle_beta   90.00
_cell.angle_gamma   90.00
#
_symmetry.space_group_name_H-M   'P 1'
#
loop_
_entity.id
_entity.type
_entity.pdbx_description
1 polymer ?
#
loop_
_entity_poly.entity_id
_entity_poly.type
_entity_poly.pdbx_seq_one_letter_code
_entity_poly.pdbx_strand_id
1 'polypeptide(L)'
;MSQNTRLSYSAAAGSADIPKPQPKPANNSTANSSSPNHRQHASGQQQGSRHGGSGHRRTPSPSYTPKTSSAEDAVYVLTLLTDAKHHRILTETRKKYFPPRLNRLDAHITLFHALPGSLLEESIKPTLRDVSSKTKQFHLLAATPFRLNKGIAIGLPKSSGGDDARQVHQQLKAAW
;
A
#
# COMPACT_ATOMS: atom_id res chain seq x y z
N MET A 1 -25.81 1.37 8.92
CA MET A 1 -24.66 2.25 8.57
C MET A 1 -23.48 1.35 8.21
N SER A 2 -23.24 1.13 6.92
CA SER A 2 -22.20 0.21 6.46
C SER A 2 -20.85 0.94 6.45
N GLN A 3 -19.92 0.51 7.30
CA GLN A 3 -18.57 1.03 7.35
C GLN A 3 -17.79 0.50 6.13
N ASN A 4 -17.41 1.41 5.25
CA ASN A 4 -16.72 1.09 4.00
C ASN A 4 -15.21 0.99 4.30
N THR A 5 -14.74 -0.21 4.62
CA THR A 5 -13.32 -0.48 4.89
C THR A 5 -12.51 -0.27 3.60
N ARG A 6 -11.79 0.84 3.47
CA ARG A 6 -10.84 1.07 2.38
C ARG A 6 -9.68 0.08 2.51
N LEU A 7 -9.59 -0.85 1.57
CA LEU A 7 -8.44 -1.72 1.37
C LEU A 7 -7.20 -0.85 1.01
N SER A 8 -6.25 -0.75 1.94
CA SER A 8 -4.90 -0.29 1.65
C SER A 8 -4.14 -1.43 0.97
N TYR A 9 -3.55 -1.16 -0.20
CA TYR A 9 -2.96 -2.15 -1.10
C TYR A 9 -1.52 -2.57 -0.74
N SER A 10 -1.09 -2.33 0.49
CA SER A 10 0.25 -2.69 0.96
C SER A 10 0.22 -4.03 1.71
N ALA A 11 0.14 -5.14 0.99
CA ALA A 11 0.50 -6.44 1.56
C ALA A 11 2.03 -6.54 1.55
N ALA A 12 2.67 -6.25 2.69
CA ALA A 12 4.10 -6.42 2.84
C ALA A 12 4.42 -7.92 2.84
N ALA A 13 5.19 -8.37 1.85
CA ALA A 13 5.76 -9.72 1.83
C ALA A 13 6.95 -9.78 2.80
N GLY A 14 6.66 -9.73 4.09
CA GLY A 14 7.65 -9.79 5.15
C GLY A 14 6.96 -9.58 6.49
N SER A 15 6.84 -10.64 7.28
CA SER A 15 6.40 -10.58 8.67
C SER A 15 7.47 -9.89 9.52
N ALA A 16 7.63 -8.58 9.38
CA ALA A 16 8.30 -7.75 10.35
C ALA A 16 7.21 -7.12 11.22
N ASP A 17 7.18 -7.49 12.49
CA ASP A 17 6.25 -6.96 13.49
C ASP A 17 6.25 -5.42 13.47
N ILE A 18 5.16 -4.84 12.94
CA ILE A 18 4.89 -3.42 13.02
C ILE A 18 4.22 -3.19 14.39
N PRO A 19 4.82 -2.41 15.32
CA PRO A 19 4.15 -2.07 16.56
C PRO A 19 2.86 -1.30 16.27
N LYS A 20 1.71 -1.86 16.66
CA LYS A 20 0.43 -1.16 16.59
C LYS A 20 0.46 0.08 17.49
N PRO A 21 0.05 1.27 17.00
CA PRO A 21 -0.12 2.42 17.88
C PRO A 21 -1.26 2.18 18.87
N GLN A 22 -0.95 2.22 20.17
CA GLN A 22 -1.95 2.17 21.24
C GLN A 22 -2.86 3.41 21.21
N PRO A 23 -4.19 3.25 21.33
CA PRO A 23 -5.08 4.37 21.58
C PRO A 23 -4.95 4.86 23.03
N LYS A 24 -4.87 6.18 23.21
CA LYS A 24 -4.91 6.85 24.52
C LYS A 24 -6.31 6.74 25.15
N PRO A 25 -6.43 6.71 26.49
CA PRO A 25 -7.72 6.52 27.17
C PRO A 25 -8.63 7.74 27.01
N ALA A 26 -9.92 7.48 26.76
CA ALA A 26 -10.98 8.48 26.73
C ALA A 26 -11.48 8.75 28.15
N ASN A 27 -11.60 10.04 28.50
CA ASN A 27 -12.20 10.53 29.74
C ASN A 27 -13.69 10.21 29.78
N ASN A 28 -14.14 9.59 30.88
CA ASN A 28 -15.55 9.39 31.20
C ASN A 28 -16.12 10.68 31.80
N SER A 29 -17.19 11.20 31.18
CA SER A 29 -18.13 12.10 31.84
C SER A 29 -19.54 11.55 31.66
N THR A 30 -20.17 11.33 32.80
CA THR A 30 -21.53 10.91 33.11
C THR A 30 -22.62 11.80 32.51
N ALA A 31 -23.71 11.19 32.04
CA ALA A 31 -25.06 11.75 32.19
C ALA A 31 -26.14 10.65 32.04
N ASN A 32 -27.01 10.65 33.04
CA ASN A 32 -28.14 9.77 33.30
C ASN A 32 -29.30 9.99 32.29
N SER A 33 -30.10 8.94 32.03
CA SER A 33 -31.54 8.84 32.35
C SER A 33 -32.44 8.13 31.31
N SER A 34 -33.25 7.19 31.85
CA SER A 34 -34.62 6.78 31.49
C SER A 34 -34.95 5.98 30.21
N SER A 35 -35.34 4.72 30.44
CA SER A 35 -36.28 3.84 29.68
C SER A 35 -37.74 4.35 29.80
N PRO A 36 -38.81 3.86 29.08
CA PRO A 36 -39.02 2.45 28.70
C PRO A 36 -39.82 2.08 27.40
N ASN A 37 -39.51 0.87 26.92
CA ASN A 37 -40.39 -0.24 26.49
C ASN A 37 -41.49 -0.02 25.42
N HIS A 38 -41.30 -0.64 24.23
CA HIS A 38 -42.43 -1.18 23.45
C HIS A 38 -42.08 -2.45 22.67
N ARG A 39 -43.12 -3.28 22.46
CA ARG A 39 -43.14 -4.73 22.26
C ARG A 39 -42.74 -5.24 20.86
N GLN A 40 -42.10 -6.42 20.89
CA GLN A 40 -42.25 -7.65 20.07
C GLN A 40 -42.99 -7.60 18.73
N HIS A 41 -42.35 -8.11 17.68
CA HIS A 41 -42.81 -9.01 16.58
C HIS A 41 -41.56 -9.26 15.69
N ALA A 42 -41.30 -10.36 14.98
CA ALA A 42 -41.78 -11.72 14.88
C ALA A 42 -40.67 -12.49 14.12
N SER A 43 -40.63 -13.80 14.31
CA SER A 43 -39.73 -14.78 13.69
C SER A 43 -39.84 -14.86 12.17
N GLY A 44 -38.71 -14.99 11.47
CA GLY A 44 -38.65 -15.38 10.07
C GLY A 44 -37.34 -16.09 9.74
N GLN A 45 -37.38 -17.43 9.72
CA GLN A 45 -36.34 -18.32 9.19
C GLN A 45 -36.27 -18.19 7.66
N GLN A 46 -35.07 -18.12 7.09
CA GLN A 46 -34.73 -18.57 5.72
C GLN A 46 -33.20 -18.59 5.60
N GLN A 47 -32.56 -19.74 5.85
CA GLN A 47 -32.06 -20.69 4.84
C GLN A 47 -31.22 -20.06 3.71
N GLY A 48 -29.92 -20.36 3.78
CA GLY A 48 -29.12 -20.84 2.65
C GLY A 48 -28.78 -19.85 1.54
N SER A 49 -27.55 -19.31 1.58
CA SER A 49 -26.84 -19.06 0.33
C SER A 49 -25.35 -19.33 0.48
N ARG A 50 -24.95 -20.50 -0.02
CA ARG A 50 -23.56 -20.85 -0.33
C ARG A 50 -23.15 -20.00 -1.54
N HIS A 51 -22.32 -18.99 -1.34
CA HIS A 51 -21.61 -18.33 -2.43
C HIS A 51 -20.10 -18.49 -2.22
N GLY A 52 -19.53 -19.45 -2.96
CA GLY A 52 -18.09 -19.51 -3.20
C GLY A 52 -17.67 -18.25 -3.93
N GLY A 53 -16.80 -17.46 -3.30
CA GLY A 53 -16.27 -16.23 -3.86
C GLY A 53 -15.27 -16.54 -4.97
N SER A 54 -15.74 -16.63 -6.21
CA SER A 54 -14.87 -16.43 -7.37
C SER A 54 -14.39 -14.98 -7.37
N GLY A 55 -13.12 -14.76 -7.03
CA GLY A 55 -12.51 -13.44 -7.04
C GLY A 55 -12.67 -12.81 -8.42
N HIS A 56 -13.40 -11.69 -8.50
CA HIS A 56 -13.54 -10.95 -9.75
C HIS A 56 -12.17 -10.46 -10.23
N ARG A 57 -11.68 -11.08 -11.31
CA ARG A 57 -10.52 -10.64 -12.08
C ARG A 57 -10.86 -9.27 -12.68
N ARG A 58 -10.36 -8.20 -12.05
CA ARG A 58 -10.56 -6.83 -12.54
C ARG A 58 -9.78 -6.66 -13.84
N THR A 59 -10.45 -6.18 -14.88
CA THR A 59 -9.81 -5.84 -16.15
C THR A 59 -8.89 -4.62 -15.97
N PRO A 60 -7.65 -4.65 -16.50
CA PRO A 60 -6.77 -3.49 -16.46
C PRO A 60 -7.39 -2.28 -17.15
N SER A 61 -7.12 -1.08 -16.61
CA SER A 61 -7.53 0.17 -17.28
C SER A 61 -6.88 0.25 -18.67
N PRO A 62 -7.64 0.57 -19.75
CA PRO A 62 -7.11 0.64 -21.11
C PRO A 62 -5.93 1.62 -21.30
N SER A 63 -5.70 2.50 -20.32
CA SER A 63 -4.72 3.58 -20.36
C SER A 63 -3.30 3.18 -19.96
N TYR A 64 -3.07 1.96 -19.47
CA TYR A 64 -1.73 1.52 -19.05
C TYR A 64 -1.47 0.08 -19.50
N THR A 65 -0.52 -0.07 -20.41
CA THR A 65 0.01 -1.38 -20.83
C THR A 65 1.24 -1.70 -20.00
N PRO A 66 1.22 -2.73 -19.15
CA PRO A 66 2.40 -3.19 -18.43
C PRO A 66 3.51 -3.57 -19.41
N LYS A 67 4.74 -3.17 -19.10
CA LYS A 67 5.92 -3.50 -19.91
C LYS A 67 6.57 -4.78 -19.37
N THR A 68 5.89 -5.90 -19.55
CA THR A 68 6.39 -7.24 -19.23
C THR A 68 6.81 -7.95 -20.52
N SER A 69 7.69 -8.95 -20.42
CA SER A 69 8.14 -9.74 -21.58
C SER A 69 7.03 -10.59 -22.21
N SER A 70 6.05 -11.00 -21.40
CA SER A 70 4.86 -11.77 -21.77
C SER A 70 3.58 -11.06 -21.36
N ALA A 71 2.45 -11.48 -21.93
CA ALA A 71 1.15 -11.10 -21.42
C ALA A 71 0.94 -11.76 -20.03
N GLU A 72 0.66 -10.95 -19.02
CA GLU A 72 0.55 -11.40 -17.63
C GLU A 72 -0.88 -11.25 -17.11
N ASP A 73 -1.35 -12.25 -16.36
CA ASP A 73 -2.67 -12.18 -15.70
C ASP A 73 -2.69 -11.17 -14.55
N ALA A 74 -1.53 -10.94 -13.91
CA ALA A 74 -1.34 -9.98 -12.83
C ALA A 74 0.07 -9.36 -12.90
N VAL A 75 0.17 -8.10 -12.51
CA VAL A 75 1.46 -7.39 -12.37
C VAL A 75 1.56 -6.72 -11.00
N TYR A 76 2.78 -6.61 -10.51
CA TYR A 76 3.06 -6.08 -9.17
C TYR A 76 3.91 -4.80 -9.26
N VAL A 77 3.69 -3.88 -8.31
CA VAL A 77 4.53 -2.70 -8.11
C VAL A 77 5.48 -3.01 -6.96
N LEU A 78 6.78 -2.82 -7.17
CA LEU A 78 7.77 -2.93 -6.09
C LEU A 78 8.12 -1.52 -5.59
N THR A 79 8.10 -1.34 -4.28
CA THR A 79 8.38 -0.07 -3.62
C THR A 79 9.43 -0.24 -2.52
N LEU A 80 10.19 0.81 -2.25
CA LEU A 80 11.04 0.86 -1.05
C LEU A 80 10.18 1.13 0.18
N LEU A 81 10.41 0.34 1.23
CA LEU A 81 9.85 0.61 2.55
C LEU A 81 10.61 1.77 3.19
N THR A 82 9.87 2.72 3.77
CA THR A 82 10.44 3.83 4.56
C THR A 82 10.04 3.67 6.02
N ASP A 83 10.71 4.39 6.92
CA ASP A 83 10.27 4.42 8.31
C ASP A 83 8.86 5.02 8.46
N ALA A 84 8.22 4.76 9.60
CA ALA A 84 6.86 5.19 9.86
C ALA A 84 6.68 6.72 9.82
N LYS A 85 7.72 7.48 10.17
CA LYS A 85 7.68 8.94 10.21
C LYS A 85 7.64 9.50 8.79
N HIS A 86 8.55 9.07 7.92
CA HIS A 86 8.59 9.44 6.51
C HIS A 86 7.29 9.06 5.80
N HIS A 87 6.84 7.82 5.96
CA HIS A 87 5.60 7.35 5.36
C HIS A 87 4.40 8.21 5.77
N ARG A 88 4.25 8.50 7.08
CA ARG A 88 3.17 9.32 7.60
C ARG A 88 3.21 10.74 7.04
N ILE A 89 4.34 11.43 7.13
CA ILE A 89 4.47 12.83 6.70
C ILE A 89 4.15 12.97 5.21
N LEU A 90 4.68 12.07 4.37
CA LEU A 90 4.45 12.11 2.93
C LEU A 90 3.01 11.73 2.57
N THR A 91 2.41 10.80 3.29
CA THR A 91 1.00 10.43 3.10
C THR A 91 0.04 11.57 3.46
N GLU A 92 0.28 12.24 4.60
CA GLU A 92 -0.53 13.42 4.98
C GLU A 92 -0.33 14.59 4.00
N THR A 93 0.89 14.78 3.49
CA THR A 93 1.16 15.75 2.42
C THR A 93 0.32 15.44 1.17
N ARG A 94 0.26 14.16 0.76
CA ARG A 94 -0.60 13.75 -0.38
C ARG A 94 -2.07 14.05 -0.12
N LYS A 95 -2.59 13.73 1.07
CA LYS A 95 -3.98 13.99 1.45
C LYS A 95 -4.32 15.48 1.47
N LYS A 96 -3.37 16.32 1.90
CA LYS A 96 -3.56 17.77 1.99
C LYS A 96 -3.62 18.45 0.63
N TYR A 97 -2.76 18.06 -0.32
CA TYR A 97 -2.58 18.80 -1.57
C TYR A 97 -3.20 18.16 -2.81
N PHE A 98 -3.50 16.86 -2.80
CA PHE A 98 -4.07 16.18 -3.97
C PHE A 98 -5.57 15.92 -3.78
N PRO A 99 -6.39 16.09 -4.85
CA PRO A 99 -7.80 15.75 -4.80
C PRO A 99 -8.02 14.30 -4.36
N PRO A 100 -8.96 14.03 -3.42
CA PRO A 100 -9.19 12.67 -2.89
C PRO A 100 -9.49 11.62 -3.97
N ARG A 101 -10.11 12.03 -5.10
CA ARG A 101 -10.40 11.12 -6.23
C ARG A 101 -9.15 10.58 -6.93
N LEU A 102 -8.05 11.33 -6.88
CA LEU A 102 -6.76 10.98 -7.49
C LEU A 102 -5.82 10.29 -6.50
N ASN A 103 -5.99 10.54 -5.19
CA ASN A 103 -5.14 9.98 -4.15
C ASN A 103 -5.61 8.58 -3.73
N ARG A 104 -5.32 7.59 -4.59
CA ARG A 104 -5.75 6.18 -4.40
C ARG A 104 -4.79 5.34 -3.54
N LEU A 105 -3.56 5.82 -3.36
CA LEU A 105 -2.48 5.11 -2.67
C LEU A 105 -1.79 6.07 -1.71
N ASP A 106 -1.31 5.53 -0.59
CA ASP A 106 -0.43 6.22 0.35
C ASP A 106 0.93 6.53 -0.31
N ALA A 107 1.78 7.31 0.36
CA ALA A 107 3.07 7.69 -0.18
C ALA A 107 4.01 6.48 -0.32
N HIS A 108 4.63 6.34 -1.48
CA HIS A 108 5.52 5.24 -1.79
C HIS A 108 6.66 5.72 -2.71
N ILE A 109 7.79 5.03 -2.64
CA ILE A 109 8.92 5.22 -3.55
C ILE A 109 8.98 4.00 -4.46
N THR A 110 8.61 4.17 -5.73
CA THR A 110 8.53 3.07 -6.70
C THR A 110 9.92 2.69 -7.20
N LEU A 111 10.26 1.40 -7.13
CA LEU A 111 11.41 0.81 -7.83
C LEU A 111 10.98 0.27 -9.20
N PHE A 112 9.90 -0.51 -9.25
CA PHE A 112 9.37 -1.10 -10.48
C PHE A 112 7.86 -0.89 -10.57
N HIS A 113 7.37 -0.54 -11.75
CA HIS A 113 5.95 -0.25 -11.99
C HIS A 113 5.14 -1.49 -12.38
N ALA A 114 5.80 -2.52 -12.90
CA ALA A 114 5.16 -3.76 -13.35
C ALA A 114 6.17 -4.90 -13.32
N LEU A 115 6.06 -5.76 -12.31
CA LEU A 115 6.74 -7.05 -12.23
C LEU A 115 5.76 -8.16 -12.65
N PRO A 116 6.20 -9.13 -13.46
CA PRO A 116 5.35 -10.22 -13.93
C PRO A 116 4.91 -11.11 -12.76
N GLY A 117 3.62 -11.39 -12.67
CA GLY A 117 3.08 -12.25 -11.62
C GLY A 117 3.51 -13.71 -11.78
N SER A 118 3.74 -14.16 -13.01
CA SER A 118 4.23 -15.52 -13.32
C SER A 118 5.56 -15.83 -12.64
N LEU A 119 6.44 -14.84 -12.45
CA LEU A 119 7.78 -15.02 -11.87
C LEU A 119 7.84 -14.76 -10.37
N LEU A 120 6.70 -14.52 -9.71
CA LEU A 120 6.68 -14.01 -8.33
C LEU A 120 7.33 -14.97 -7.32
N GLU A 121 6.93 -16.24 -7.34
CA GLU A 121 7.41 -17.26 -6.40
C GLU A 121 8.78 -17.82 -6.78
N GLU A 122 8.99 -18.08 -8.08
CA GLU A 122 10.18 -18.78 -8.57
C GLU A 122 11.44 -17.89 -8.57
N SER A 123 11.30 -16.60 -8.94
CA SER A 123 12.44 -15.72 -9.16
C SER A 123 12.39 -14.46 -8.30
N ILE A 124 11.29 -13.71 -8.35
CA ILE A 124 11.22 -12.37 -7.75
C ILE A 124 11.40 -12.42 -6.23
N LYS A 125 10.61 -13.23 -5.51
CA LYS A 125 10.70 -13.34 -4.04
C LYS A 125 12.07 -13.83 -3.55
N PRO A 126 12.66 -14.89 -4.12
CA PRO A 126 14.03 -15.31 -3.79
C PRO A 126 15.07 -14.19 -4.01
N THR A 127 15.03 -13.51 -5.16
CA THR A 127 15.95 -12.39 -5.43
C THR A 127 15.76 -11.24 -4.45
N LEU A 128 14.52 -10.88 -4.12
CA LEU A 128 14.25 -9.84 -3.13
C LEU A 128 14.85 -10.20 -1.77
N ARG A 129 14.76 -11.47 -1.36
CA ARG A 129 15.36 -11.95 -0.10
C ARG A 129 16.88 -11.85 -0.13
N ASP A 130 17.50 -12.29 -1.22
CA ASP A 130 18.96 -12.25 -1.37
C ASP A 130 19.47 -10.79 -1.36
N VAL A 131 18.91 -9.93 -2.20
CA VAL A 131 19.33 -8.52 -2.30
C VAL A 131 19.07 -7.77 -1.00
N SER A 132 17.91 -7.96 -0.37
CA SER A 132 17.60 -7.30 0.91
C SER A 132 18.53 -7.76 2.04
N SER A 133 18.93 -9.03 2.08
CA SER A 133 19.87 -9.53 3.09
C SER A 133 21.28 -8.90 2.98
N LYS A 134 21.68 -8.50 1.77
CA LYS A 134 22.98 -7.88 1.47
C LYS A 134 22.92 -6.34 1.50
N THR A 135 21.73 -5.76 1.49
CA THR A 135 21.52 -4.32 1.47
C THR A 135 21.44 -3.80 2.90
N LYS A 136 22.40 -2.96 3.30
CA LYS A 136 22.31 -2.23 4.57
C LYS A 136 21.20 -1.19 4.50
N GLN A 137 20.53 -0.94 5.62
CA GLN A 137 19.62 0.19 5.72
C GLN A 137 20.38 1.50 5.48
N PHE A 138 19.77 2.41 4.73
CA PHE A 138 20.36 3.70 4.36
C PHE A 138 19.39 4.85 4.65
N HIS A 139 19.95 6.04 4.86
CA HIS A 139 19.17 7.24 5.10
C HIS A 139 18.64 7.82 3.79
N LEU A 140 17.37 8.22 3.79
CA LEU A 140 16.71 8.87 2.66
C LEU A 140 16.36 10.32 3.02
N LEU A 141 16.69 11.26 2.14
CA LEU A 141 16.22 12.64 2.24
C LEU A 141 15.13 12.93 1.21
N ALA A 142 13.95 13.29 1.71
CA ALA A 142 12.88 13.86 0.90
C ALA A 142 13.15 15.36 0.67
N ALA A 143 13.64 15.71 -0.52
CA ALA A 143 14.05 17.08 -0.85
C ALA A 143 12.94 17.89 -1.54
N THR A 144 13.33 18.90 -2.30
CA THR A 144 12.39 19.84 -2.93
C THR A 144 11.44 19.14 -3.90
N PRO A 145 10.13 19.45 -3.85
CA PRO A 145 9.19 19.00 -4.86
C PRO A 145 9.52 19.57 -6.24
N PHE A 146 9.32 18.78 -7.30
CA PHE A 146 9.51 19.20 -8.67
C PHE A 146 8.35 18.72 -9.55
N ARG A 147 8.12 19.44 -10.65
CA ARG A 147 6.99 19.20 -11.55
C ARG A 147 7.29 18.04 -12.51
N LEU A 148 6.31 17.14 -12.66
CA LEU A 148 6.28 16.13 -13.70
C LEU A 148 5.30 16.55 -14.81
N ASN A 149 5.34 15.88 -15.95
CA ASN A 149 4.31 16.05 -17.01
C ASN A 149 2.89 15.88 -16.45
N LYS A 150 2.72 14.94 -15.51
CA LYS A 150 1.46 14.68 -14.80
C LYS A 150 1.70 14.57 -13.29
N GLY A 151 1.61 15.70 -12.58
CA GLY A 151 1.67 15.76 -11.13
C GLY A 151 2.98 16.35 -10.58
N ILE A 152 3.25 16.05 -9.32
CA ILE A 152 4.41 16.53 -8.56
C ILE A 152 5.13 15.33 -7.95
N ALA A 153 6.45 15.32 -8.01
CA ALA A 153 7.30 14.36 -7.31
C ALA A 153 8.17 15.07 -6.28
N ILE A 154 8.69 14.30 -5.32
CA ILE A 154 9.64 14.77 -4.31
C ILE A 154 11.01 14.21 -4.69
N GLY A 155 12.01 15.09 -4.77
CA GLY A 155 13.38 14.69 -5.12
C GLY A 155 14.03 13.82 -4.04
N LEU A 156 14.85 12.86 -4.47
CA LEU A 156 15.74 12.07 -3.62
C LEU A 156 17.19 12.38 -4.01
N PRO A 157 17.89 13.28 -3.30
CA PRO A 157 19.25 13.68 -3.63
C PRO A 157 20.22 12.50 -3.64
N LYS A 158 21.16 12.51 -4.59
CA LYS A 158 22.19 11.49 -4.75
C LYS A 158 22.96 11.24 -3.44
N SER A 159 23.44 12.33 -2.83
CA SER A 159 24.23 12.34 -1.61
C SER A 159 23.48 11.95 -0.33
N SER A 160 22.18 11.63 -0.42
CA SER A 160 21.35 11.36 0.76
C SER A 160 20.30 10.28 0.47
N GLY A 161 20.79 9.09 0.10
CA GLY A 161 19.99 7.90 -0.13
C GLY A 161 19.52 7.69 -1.56
N GLY A 162 19.65 8.71 -2.42
CA GLY A 162 19.25 8.60 -3.82
C GLY A 162 20.14 7.65 -4.63
N ASP A 163 21.45 7.64 -4.37
CA ASP A 163 22.36 6.66 -4.99
C ASP A 163 22.12 5.24 -4.45
N ASP A 164 21.93 5.09 -3.13
CA ASP A 164 21.63 3.79 -2.52
C ASP A 164 20.35 3.18 -3.11
N ALA A 165 19.27 3.95 -3.22
CA ALA A 165 18.02 3.51 -3.85
C ALA A 165 18.21 3.11 -5.32
N ARG A 166 19.05 3.84 -6.07
CA ARG A 166 19.40 3.48 -7.45
C ARG A 166 20.22 2.21 -7.53
N GLN A 167 21.15 2.01 -6.60
CA GLN A 167 21.98 0.81 -6.54
C GLN A 167 21.11 -0.42 -6.27
N VAL A 168 20.17 -0.34 -5.32
CA VAL A 168 19.20 -1.42 -5.07
C VAL A 168 18.37 -1.71 -6.32
N HIS A 169 17.86 -0.68 -6.99
CA HIS A 169 17.13 -0.86 -8.25
C HIS A 169 17.99 -1.54 -9.34
N GLN A 170 19.25 -1.14 -9.48
CA GLN A 170 20.18 -1.74 -10.45
C GLN A 170 20.50 -3.20 -10.13
N GLN A 171 20.74 -3.53 -8.85
CA GLN A 171 20.97 -4.91 -8.42
C GLN A 171 19.77 -5.80 -8.70
N LEU A 172 18.56 -5.34 -8.35
CA LEU A 172 17.33 -6.06 -8.64
C LEU A 172 17.09 -6.23 -10.15
N LYS A 173 17.36 -5.19 -10.94
CA LYS A 173 17.23 -5.24 -12.39
C LYS A 173 18.25 -6.17 -13.03
N ALA A 174 19.47 -6.29 -12.50
CA ALA A 174 20.49 -7.18 -13.04
C ALA A 174 20.20 -8.66 -12.77
N ALA A 175 19.36 -8.94 -11.77
CA ALA A 175 18.99 -10.30 -11.39
C ALA A 175 17.81 -10.88 -12.22
N TRP A 176 17.11 -10.05 -13.01
CA TRP A 176 15.88 -10.40 -13.75
C TRP A 176 15.93 -9.99 -15.22
#